data_AF-A0A7C8Q537-F1
#
_entry.id   AF-A0A7C8Q537-F1
#
_cell.length_a   1.000
_cell.length_b   1.000
_cell.length_c   1.000
_cell.angle_alpha   90.00
_cell.angle_beta   90.00
_cell.angle_gamma   90.00
#
_symmetry.space_group_name_H-M   'P 1'
#
loop_
_entity.id
_entity.type
_entity.pdbx_description
1 polymer ?
#
loop_
_entity_poly.entity_id
_entity_poly.type
_entity_poly.pdbx_seq_one_letter_code
_entity_poly.pdbx_strand_id
1 'polypeptide(L)'
;MAANGVNLTRLLELSERDELVRKAGLLPIVIPEDILRDQVLNPNYVPKDLPTQLLVITWLCIFIPLVGVVLRFLARFGTETRLGLDDWFSAITWVVAAAFGSTTILAAKMSGIGRHIWFATDGELDFGYMIGYFHQIAYGIASFFLHMTIMFFYIRIIPSELVARKALYVFFVFHILYLPVYITVSAV
;
A
#
# COMPACT_ATOMS: atom_id res chain seq x y z
N MET A 1 27.62 20.46 34.90
CA MET A 1 27.28 21.54 33.93
C MET A 1 27.61 21.00 32.55
N ALA A 2 26.70 20.74 31.61
CA ALA A 2 25.33 21.22 31.42
C ALA A 2 24.45 20.06 30.93
N ALA A 3 23.39 19.75 31.68
CA ALA A 3 22.30 18.92 31.22
C ALA A 3 21.32 19.81 30.44
N ASN A 4 21.63 20.07 29.17
CA ASN A 4 20.75 20.78 28.24
C ASN A 4 20.56 19.87 27.03
N GLY A 5 19.78 18.81 27.22
CA GLY A 5 19.58 17.76 26.21
C GLY A 5 18.12 17.55 25.81
N VAL A 6 17.19 18.35 26.31
CA VAL A 6 15.78 18.22 25.93
C VAL A 6 15.52 19.12 24.74
N ASN A 7 14.94 18.58 23.67
CA ASN A 7 14.49 19.36 22.52
C ASN A 7 13.23 20.16 22.92
N LEU A 8 13.45 21.24 23.67
CA LEU A 8 12.42 22.12 24.24
C LEU A 8 11.49 22.68 23.16
N THR A 9 12.01 22.94 21.97
CA THR A 9 11.22 23.38 20.81
C THR A 9 10.16 22.34 20.45
N ARG A 10 10.53 21.06 20.39
CA ARG A 10 9.59 19.99 20.07
C ARG A 10 8.56 19.73 21.18
N LEU A 11 8.96 19.90 22.43
CA LEU A 11 8.04 19.86 23.57
C LEU A 11 7.00 20.98 23.52
N LEU A 12 7.43 22.19 23.16
CA LEU A 12 6.54 23.34 23.02
C LEU A 12 5.54 23.12 21.88
N GLU A 13 6.00 22.68 20.70
CA GLU A 13 5.13 22.32 19.57
C GLU A 13 4.09 21.26 19.94
N LEU A 14 4.51 20.20 20.65
CA LEU A 14 3.59 19.14 21.09
C LEU A 14 2.57 19.66 22.11
N SER A 15 2.99 20.50 23.06
CA SER A 15 2.10 21.08 24.08
C SER A 15 1.08 22.05 23.48
N GLU A 16 1.50 22.87 22.51
CA GLU A 16 0.64 23.82 21.81
C GLU A 16 -0.41 23.07 20.97
N ARG A 17 0.01 22.00 20.29
CA ARG A 17 -0.90 21.13 19.53
C ARG A 17 -1.93 20.46 20.43
N ASP A 18 -1.51 19.94 21.58
CA ASP A 18 -2.41 19.33 22.57
C ASP A 18 -3.45 20.32 23.11
N GLU A 19 -3.05 21.58 23.34
CA GLU A 19 -3.97 22.62 23.79
C GLU A 19 -5.02 22.97 22.71
N LEU A 20 -4.61 23.07 21.44
CA LEU A 20 -5.51 23.30 20.32
C LEU A 20 -6.51 22.17 20.12
N VAL A 21 -6.04 20.91 20.21
CA VAL A 21 -6.90 19.72 20.06
C VAL A 21 -7.95 19.66 21.18
N ARG A 22 -7.55 19.97 22.42
CA ARG A 22 -8.50 20.07 23.55
C ARG A 22 -9.50 21.20 23.38
N LYS A 23 -9.08 22.37 22.88
CA LYS A 23 -9.99 23.49 22.58
C LYS A 23 -11.00 23.15 21.49
N ALA A 24 -10.62 22.30 20.53
CA ALA A 24 -11.51 21.79 19.49
C ALA A 24 -12.48 20.69 19.98
N GLY A 25 -12.43 20.30 21.26
CA GLY A 25 -13.24 19.21 21.82
C GLY A 25 -12.81 17.81 21.34
N LEU A 26 -11.62 17.71 20.74
CA LEU A 26 -11.03 16.47 20.24
C LEU A 26 -10.11 15.86 21.31
N LEU A 27 -9.92 14.54 21.24
CA LEU A 27 -8.98 13.86 22.12
C LEU A 27 -7.55 14.06 21.58
N PRO A 28 -6.59 14.53 22.42
CA PRO A 28 -5.19 14.65 22.01
C PRO A 28 -4.59 13.29 21.67
N ILE A 29 -3.62 13.29 20.75
CA ILE A 29 -2.82 12.09 20.46
C ILE A 29 -1.98 11.82 21.71
N VAL A 30 -2.39 10.83 22.51
CA VAL A 30 -1.62 10.43 23.69
C VAL A 30 -0.38 9.68 23.23
N ILE A 31 0.78 10.33 23.36
CA ILE A 31 2.07 9.67 23.18
C ILE A 31 2.32 8.83 24.43
N PRO A 32 2.48 7.50 24.33
CA PRO A 32 2.85 6.66 25.46
C PRO A 32 4.10 7.18 26.17
N GLU A 33 4.13 7.14 27.51
CA GLU A 33 5.21 7.75 28.29
C GLU A 33 6.59 7.15 27.97
N ASP A 34 6.66 5.86 27.65
CA ASP A 34 7.85 5.16 27.18
C ASP A 34 8.37 5.74 25.87
N ILE A 35 7.49 5.94 24.88
CA ILE A 35 7.85 6.54 23.59
C ILE A 35 8.29 8.00 23.75
N LEU A 36 7.57 8.76 24.58
CA LEU A 36 7.88 10.15 24.84
C LEU A 36 9.30 10.28 25.43
N ARG A 37 9.64 9.47 26.43
CA ARG A 37 10.96 9.49 27.06
C ARG A 37 12.06 8.96 26.14
N ASP A 38 11.85 7.81 25.52
CA ASP A 38 12.92 7.07 24.86
C ASP A 38 13.20 7.55 23.43
N GLN A 39 12.17 8.04 22.74
CA GLN A 39 12.24 8.44 21.33
C GLN A 39 12.18 9.96 21.15
N VAL A 40 11.20 10.63 21.76
CA VAL A 40 10.91 12.04 21.47
C VAL A 40 11.82 13.00 22.26
N LEU A 41 12.04 12.73 23.54
CA LEU A 41 12.82 13.59 24.43
C LEU A 41 14.31 13.26 24.47
N ASN A 42 14.69 12.08 24.00
CA ASN A 42 16.07 11.61 24.02
C ASN A 42 16.86 12.24 22.85
N PRO A 43 17.84 13.12 23.12
CA PRO A 43 18.62 13.79 22.07
C PRO A 43 19.55 12.84 21.31
N ASN A 44 19.87 11.68 21.89
CA ASN A 44 20.74 10.67 21.29
C ASN A 44 19.94 9.59 20.55
N TYR A 45 18.61 9.73 20.46
CA TYR A 45 17.78 8.78 19.76
C TYR A 45 18.08 8.85 18.25
N VAL A 46 18.48 7.73 17.67
CA VAL A 46 18.63 7.55 16.22
C VAL A 46 17.37 6.86 15.71
N PRO A 47 16.48 7.57 14.97
CA PRO A 47 15.27 6.97 14.44
C PRO A 47 15.60 5.78 13.56
N LYS A 48 14.95 4.64 13.84
CA LYS A 48 15.04 3.46 12.98
C LYS A 48 14.05 3.60 11.83
N ASP A 49 14.38 4.48 10.91
CA ASP A 49 13.55 4.75 9.74
C ASP A 49 13.65 3.59 8.75
N LEU A 50 12.52 3.22 8.15
CA LEU A 50 12.35 2.12 7.21
C LEU A 50 12.14 2.54 5.73
N PRO A 51 12.30 3.81 5.27
CA PRO A 51 11.93 4.18 3.91
C PRO A 51 12.80 3.48 2.86
N THR A 52 14.09 3.28 3.13
CA THR A 52 14.98 2.52 2.24
C THR A 52 14.52 1.07 2.10
N GLN A 53 14.09 0.43 3.19
CA GLN A 53 13.58 -0.94 3.15
C GLN A 53 12.27 -1.02 2.36
N LEU A 54 11.35 -0.07 2.58
CA LEU A 54 10.11 0.04 1.81
C LEU A 54 10.36 0.20 0.31
N LEU A 55 11.32 1.05 -0.07
CA LEU A 55 11.69 1.23 -1.47
C LEU A 55 12.26 -0.05 -2.09
N VAL A 56 13.19 -0.72 -1.40
CA VAL A 56 13.78 -1.98 -1.89
C VAL A 56 12.70 -3.05 -2.08
N ILE A 57 11.82 -3.25 -1.10
CA ILE A 57 10.72 -4.22 -1.19
C ILE A 57 9.78 -3.86 -2.35
N THR A 58 9.43 -2.58 -2.49
CA THR A 58 8.53 -2.13 -3.56
C THR A 58 9.12 -2.41 -4.95
N TRP A 59 10.41 -2.13 -5.15
CA TRP A 59 11.08 -2.44 -6.41
C TRP A 59 11.08 -3.95 -6.70
N LEU A 60 11.35 -4.79 -5.71
CA LEU A 60 11.28 -6.25 -5.87
C LEU A 60 9.86 -6.69 -6.27
N CYS A 61 8.83 -6.14 -5.63
CA CYS A 61 7.43 -6.43 -5.94
C CYS A 61 6.99 -5.93 -7.33
N ILE A 62 7.71 -5.00 -7.96
CA ILE A 62 7.44 -4.57 -9.34
C ILE A 62 8.19 -5.45 -10.36
N PHE A 63 9.47 -5.71 -10.12
CA PHE A 63 10.33 -6.39 -11.07
C PHE A 63 10.14 -7.91 -11.10
N ILE A 64 9.90 -8.56 -9.97
CA ILE A 64 9.69 -10.01 -9.94
C ILE A 64 8.45 -10.41 -10.76
N PRO A 65 7.28 -9.77 -10.59
CA PRO A 65 6.12 -10.07 -11.42
C PRO A 65 6.31 -9.66 -12.89
N LEU A 66 7.10 -8.60 -13.18
CA LEU A 66 7.44 -8.24 -14.57
C LEU A 66 8.13 -9.41 -15.29
N VAL A 67 9.12 -10.03 -14.64
CA VAL A 67 9.80 -11.21 -15.19
C VAL A 67 8.79 -12.33 -15.44
N GLY A 68 7.87 -12.58 -14.52
CA GLY A 68 6.80 -13.58 -14.69
C GLY A 68 5.91 -13.29 -15.90
N VAL A 69 5.47 -12.04 -16.08
CA VAL A 69 4.67 -11.62 -17.24
C VAL A 69 5.45 -11.80 -18.54
N VAL A 70 6.70 -11.34 -18.59
CA VAL A 70 7.55 -11.48 -19.79
C VAL A 70 7.77 -12.94 -20.14
N LEU A 71 8.11 -13.79 -19.16
CA LEU A 71 8.26 -15.23 -19.37
C LEU A 71 6.97 -15.87 -19.88
N ARG A 72 5.80 -15.42 -19.41
CA ARG A 72 4.51 -15.90 -19.88
C ARG A 72 4.33 -15.62 -21.38
N PHE A 73 4.61 -14.40 -21.83
CA PHE A 73 4.54 -14.05 -23.25
C PHE A 73 5.58 -14.83 -24.07
N LEU A 74 6.82 -14.91 -23.60
CA LEU A 74 7.89 -15.66 -24.29
C LEU A 74 7.53 -17.14 -24.45
N ALA A 75 6.94 -17.77 -23.43
CA ALA A 75 6.49 -19.16 -23.50
C ALA A 75 5.38 -19.35 -24.54
N ARG A 76 4.46 -18.39 -24.69
CA ARG A 76 3.41 -18.42 -25.72
C ARG A 76 3.99 -18.29 -27.12
N PHE A 77 4.92 -17.35 -27.32
CA PHE A 77 5.61 -17.18 -28.60
C PHE A 77 6.45 -18.42 -28.97
N GLY A 78 7.17 -19.01 -28.01
CA GLY A 78 7.99 -20.21 -28.25
C GLY A 78 7.20 -21.49 -28.48
N THR A 79 5.92 -21.54 -28.06
CA THR A 79 5.03 -22.70 -28.29
C THR A 79 4.03 -22.47 -29.44
N GLU A 80 4.12 -21.33 -30.13
CA GLU A 80 3.17 -20.90 -31.18
C GLU A 80 1.69 -20.95 -30.73
N THR A 81 1.45 -20.85 -29.42
CA THR A 81 0.10 -20.91 -28.87
C THR A 81 -0.55 -19.53 -28.91
N ARG A 82 -1.84 -19.50 -29.28
CA ARG A 82 -2.60 -18.23 -29.29
C ARG A 82 -2.61 -17.59 -27.91
N LEU A 83 -2.36 -16.28 -27.89
CA LEU A 83 -2.51 -15.44 -26.70
C LEU A 83 -3.95 -15.52 -26.22
N GLY A 84 -4.11 -15.92 -24.97
CA GLY A 84 -5.41 -15.96 -24.32
C GLY A 84 -5.73 -14.63 -23.65
N LEU A 85 -6.99 -14.48 -23.25
CA LEU A 85 -7.40 -13.35 -22.41
C LEU A 85 -6.59 -13.33 -21.09
N ASP A 86 -6.22 -14.49 -20.56
CA ASP A 86 -5.38 -14.63 -19.37
C ASP A 86 -4.03 -13.90 -19.49
N ASP A 87 -3.41 -13.93 -20.67
CA ASP A 87 -2.11 -13.30 -20.90
C ASP A 87 -2.23 -11.76 -20.85
N TRP A 88 -3.30 -11.20 -21.43
CA TRP A 88 -3.59 -9.77 -21.40
C TRP A 88 -3.99 -9.28 -20.00
N PHE A 89 -4.82 -10.04 -19.28
CA PHE A 89 -5.17 -9.71 -17.90
C PHE A 89 -3.95 -9.76 -16.98
N SER A 90 -2.99 -10.68 -17.22
CA SER A 90 -1.72 -10.69 -16.50
C SER A 90 -0.89 -9.42 -16.75
N ALA A 91 -0.84 -8.92 -17.98
CA ALA A 91 -0.14 -7.68 -18.30
C ALA A 91 -0.81 -6.46 -17.65
N ILE A 92 -2.14 -6.37 -17.73
CA ILE A 92 -2.93 -5.30 -17.10
C ILE A 92 -2.73 -5.33 -15.58
N THR A 93 -2.78 -6.51 -14.96
CA THR A 93 -2.54 -6.67 -13.51
C THR A 93 -1.18 -6.11 -13.13
N TRP A 94 -0.14 -6.38 -13.91
CA TRP A 94 1.19 -5.86 -13.65
C TRP A 94 1.24 -4.33 -13.78
N VAL A 95 0.63 -3.74 -14.82
CA VAL A 95 0.59 -2.28 -14.98
C VAL A 95 -0.08 -1.61 -13.79
N VAL A 96 -1.22 -2.15 -13.35
CA VAL A 96 -1.95 -1.64 -12.18
C VAL A 96 -1.13 -1.82 -10.90
N ALA A 97 -0.49 -2.97 -10.71
CA ALA A 97 0.38 -3.22 -9.56
C ALA A 97 1.62 -2.32 -9.54
N ALA A 98 2.18 -1.99 -10.71
CA ALA A 98 3.29 -1.04 -10.84
C ALA A 98 2.85 0.39 -10.52
N ALA A 99 1.65 0.80 -10.94
CA ALA A 99 1.05 2.08 -10.56
C ALA A 99 0.78 2.13 -9.03
N PHE A 100 0.30 1.04 -8.45
CA PHE A 100 0.17 0.91 -6.99
C PHE A 100 1.53 1.06 -6.30
N GLY A 101 2.56 0.35 -6.75
CA GLY A 101 3.92 0.45 -6.20
C GLY A 101 4.53 1.85 -6.34
N SER A 102 4.24 2.58 -7.42
CA SER A 102 4.72 3.95 -7.59
C SER A 102 4.12 4.91 -6.56
N THR A 103 2.87 4.70 -6.12
CA THR A 103 2.28 5.46 -5.00
C THR A 103 3.03 5.21 -3.69
N THR A 104 3.47 3.98 -3.42
CA THR A 104 4.30 3.65 -2.25
C THR A 104 5.65 4.34 -2.32
N ILE A 105 6.27 4.38 -3.49
CA ILE A 105 7.55 5.08 -3.71
C ILE A 105 7.38 6.59 -3.47
N LEU A 106 6.28 7.16 -3.95
CA LEU A 106 5.95 8.57 -3.74
C LEU A 106 5.73 8.88 -2.26
N ALA A 107 4.94 8.05 -1.57
CA ALA A 107 4.73 8.12 -0.12
C ALA A 107 6.05 8.07 0.66
N ALA A 108 6.88 7.06 0.42
CA ALA A 108 8.15 6.88 1.13
C ALA A 108 9.12 8.07 0.95
N LYS A 109 8.99 8.83 -0.15
CA LYS A 109 9.82 10.02 -0.42
C LYS A 109 9.25 11.33 0.07
N MET A 110 7.91 11.47 0.13
CA MET A 110 7.26 12.78 0.29
C MET A 110 6.30 12.89 1.49
N SER A 111 5.84 11.80 2.09
CA SER A 111 4.88 11.84 3.21
C SER A 111 5.45 11.41 4.57
N GLY A 112 6.78 11.29 4.69
CA GLY A 112 7.40 10.77 5.91
C GLY A 112 7.06 9.30 6.22
N ILE A 113 6.39 8.57 5.31
CA ILE A 113 6.04 7.16 5.48
C ILE A 113 7.33 6.33 5.63
N GLY A 114 7.36 5.51 6.69
CA GLY A 114 8.55 4.76 7.10
C GLY A 114 9.35 5.43 8.22
N ARG A 115 8.96 6.64 8.65
CA ARG A 115 9.45 7.32 9.86
C ARG A 115 8.40 7.23 10.97
N HIS A 116 8.79 7.43 12.23
CA HIS A 116 7.80 7.50 13.30
C HIS A 116 6.91 8.74 13.16
N ILE A 117 5.60 8.56 13.37
CA ILE A 117 4.57 9.59 13.20
C ILE A 117 4.84 10.85 14.04
N TRP A 118 5.52 10.69 15.19
CA TRP A 118 5.87 11.78 16.10
C TRP A 118 6.93 12.74 15.53
N PHE A 119 7.67 12.33 14.48
CA PHE A 119 8.67 13.15 13.79
C PHE A 119 8.20 13.65 12.42
N ALA A 120 6.98 13.31 12.01
CA ALA A 120 6.40 13.83 10.79
C ALA A 120 5.91 15.27 11.01
N THR A 121 6.01 16.06 9.94
CA THR A 121 5.43 17.41 9.84
C THR A 121 3.95 17.30 9.47
N ASP A 122 3.13 18.26 9.88
CA ASP A 122 1.69 18.25 9.55
C ASP A 122 1.44 18.17 8.02
N GLY A 123 2.25 18.86 7.21
CA GLY A 123 2.18 18.75 5.75
C GLY A 123 2.60 17.38 5.19
N GLU A 124 3.51 16.66 5.86
CA GLU A 124 3.88 15.28 5.49
C GLU A 124 2.75 14.31 5.84
N LEU A 125 2.07 14.53 6.97
CA LEU A 125 0.91 13.76 7.40
C LEU A 125 -0.27 13.94 6.46
N ASP A 126 -0.62 15.18 6.10
CA ASP A 126 -1.71 15.47 5.16
C ASP A 126 -1.47 14.82 3.79
N PHE A 127 -0.24 14.94 3.27
CA PHE A 127 0.14 14.30 2.02
C PHE A 127 0.13 12.77 2.13
N GLY A 128 0.51 12.23 3.30
CA GLY A 128 0.47 10.81 3.61
C GLY A 128 -0.93 10.23 3.64
N TYR A 129 -1.87 10.92 4.28
CA TYR A 129 -3.29 10.53 4.29
C TYR A 129 -3.89 10.60 2.89
N MET A 130 -3.57 11.65 2.12
CA MET A 130 -4.03 11.79 0.75
C MET A 130 -3.52 10.64 -0.14
N ILE A 131 -2.22 10.30 -0.08
CA ILE A 131 -1.69 9.15 -0.82
C ILE A 131 -2.30 7.85 -0.30
N GLY A 132 -2.47 7.70 1.02
CA GLY A 132 -3.07 6.51 1.64
C GLY A 132 -4.45 6.20 1.10
N TYR A 133 -5.27 7.23 0.86
CA TYR A 133 -6.58 7.10 0.22
C TYR A 133 -6.48 6.52 -1.20
N PHE A 134 -5.63 7.11 -2.06
CA PHE A 134 -5.41 6.59 -3.42
C PHE A 134 -4.80 5.19 -3.41
N HIS A 135 -3.95 4.90 -2.43
CA HIS A 135 -3.30 3.62 -2.25
C HIS A 135 -4.32 2.51 -1.95
N GLN A 136 -5.32 2.76 -1.10
CA GLN A 136 -6.39 1.80 -0.83
C GLN A 136 -7.23 1.49 -2.07
N ILE A 137 -7.58 2.50 -2.86
CA ILE A 137 -8.33 2.31 -4.12
C ILE A 137 -7.49 1.51 -5.11
N ALA A 138 -6.23 1.90 -5.32
CA ALA A 138 -5.32 1.22 -6.23
C ALA A 138 -5.09 -0.25 -5.83
N TYR A 139 -5.01 -0.55 -4.53
CA TYR A 139 -4.94 -1.92 -4.01
C TYR A 139 -6.16 -2.75 -4.41
N GLY A 140 -7.38 -2.20 -4.24
CA GLY A 140 -8.61 -2.88 -4.61
C GLY A 140 -8.67 -3.22 -6.10
N ILE A 141 -8.31 -2.27 -6.95
CA ILE A 141 -8.25 -2.46 -8.41
C ILE A 141 -7.18 -3.50 -8.77
N ALA A 142 -5.97 -3.42 -8.21
CA ALA A 142 -4.90 -4.37 -8.45
C ALA A 142 -5.31 -5.80 -8.05
N SER A 143 -5.92 -5.94 -6.86
CA SER A 143 -6.42 -7.21 -6.34
C SER A 143 -7.50 -7.79 -7.24
N PHE A 144 -8.43 -6.98 -7.75
CA PHE A 144 -9.46 -7.43 -8.69
C PHE A 144 -8.84 -8.04 -9.95
N PHE A 145 -7.93 -7.32 -10.62
CA PHE A 145 -7.30 -7.83 -11.85
C PHE A 145 -6.46 -9.10 -11.60
N LEU A 146 -5.80 -9.19 -10.43
CA LEU A 146 -5.08 -10.39 -10.02
C LEU A 146 -6.00 -11.61 -9.88
N HIS A 147 -7.17 -11.46 -9.26
CA HIS A 147 -8.13 -12.56 -9.20
C HIS A 147 -8.69 -12.91 -10.58
N MET A 148 -8.95 -11.91 -11.44
CA MET A 148 -9.40 -12.15 -12.81
C MET A 148 -8.39 -12.95 -13.63
N THR A 149 -7.08 -12.64 -13.55
CA THR A 149 -6.05 -13.38 -14.31
C THR A 149 -6.01 -14.85 -13.93
N ILE A 150 -6.12 -15.15 -12.63
CA ILE A 150 -6.12 -16.51 -12.09
C ILE A 150 -7.39 -17.25 -12.52
N MET A 151 -8.55 -16.60 -12.48
CA MET A 151 -9.82 -17.20 -12.89
C MET A 151 -9.84 -17.54 -14.39
N PHE A 152 -9.38 -16.66 -15.27
CA PHE A 152 -9.28 -16.95 -16.70
C PHE A 152 -8.32 -18.10 -16.99
N PHE A 153 -7.22 -18.19 -16.25
CA PHE A 153 -6.29 -19.31 -16.33
C PHE A 153 -6.96 -20.64 -15.92
N TYR A 154 -7.73 -20.66 -14.83
CA TYR A 154 -8.45 -21.85 -14.40
C TYR A 154 -9.54 -22.29 -15.38
N ILE A 155 -10.31 -21.36 -15.96
CA ILE A 155 -11.33 -21.68 -16.97
C ILE A 155 -10.71 -22.36 -18.21
N ARG A 156 -9.48 -21.99 -18.56
CA ARG A 156 -8.75 -22.56 -19.70
C ARG A 156 -8.19 -23.95 -19.40
N ILE A 157 -7.73 -24.20 -18.17
CA ILE A 157 -7.12 -25.48 -17.77
C ILE A 157 -8.15 -26.53 -17.43
N ILE A 158 -9.22 -26.15 -16.74
CA ILE A 158 -10.19 -27.12 -16.23
C ILE A 158 -10.99 -27.70 -17.40
N PRO A 159 -10.96 -29.04 -17.61
CA PRO A 159 -11.78 -29.72 -18.60
C PRO A 159 -13.27 -29.48 -18.30
N SER A 160 -14.18 -29.79 -19.23
CA SER A 160 -15.59 -29.36 -19.24
C SER A 160 -16.48 -29.94 -18.12
N GLU A 161 -15.97 -30.13 -16.91
CA GLU A 161 -16.74 -30.46 -15.73
C GLU A 161 -17.66 -29.30 -15.35
N LEU A 162 -18.96 -29.58 -15.40
CA LEU A 162 -20.02 -28.58 -15.23
C LEU A 162 -19.98 -27.93 -13.83
N VAL A 163 -19.59 -28.68 -12.80
CA VAL A 163 -19.58 -28.20 -11.41
C VAL A 163 -18.43 -27.21 -11.17
N ALA A 164 -17.21 -27.57 -11.58
CA ALA A 164 -16.04 -26.71 -11.42
C ALA A 164 -16.20 -25.39 -12.20
N ARG A 165 -16.73 -25.44 -13.42
CA ARG A 165 -16.99 -24.23 -14.21
C ARG A 165 -18.06 -23.34 -13.58
N LYS A 166 -19.16 -23.90 -13.06
CA LYS A 166 -20.18 -23.15 -12.33
C LYS A 166 -19.60 -22.44 -11.12
N ALA A 167 -18.75 -23.12 -10.34
CA ALA A 167 -18.07 -22.51 -9.19
C ALA A 167 -17.19 -21.31 -9.62
N LEU A 168 -16.40 -21.46 -10.69
CA LEU A 168 -15.59 -20.35 -11.22
C LEU A 168 -16.43 -19.15 -11.65
N TYR A 169 -17.57 -19.37 -12.30
CA TYR A 169 -18.48 -18.26 -12.67
C TYR A 169 -19.08 -17.57 -11.44
N VAL A 170 -19.42 -18.32 -10.38
CA VAL A 170 -19.90 -17.72 -9.12
C VAL A 170 -18.80 -16.85 -8.50
N PHE A 171 -17.56 -17.34 -8.43
CA PHE A 171 -16.42 -16.54 -7.95
C PHE A 171 -16.16 -15.32 -8.83
N PHE A 172 -16.31 -15.43 -10.14
CA PHE A 172 -16.15 -14.33 -11.07
C PHE A 172 -17.18 -13.22 -10.82
N VAL A 173 -18.46 -13.58 -10.70
CA VAL A 173 -19.54 -12.65 -10.37
C VAL A 173 -19.32 -12.03 -8.99
N PHE A 174 -18.90 -12.82 -8.00
CA PHE A 174 -18.59 -12.31 -6.66
C PHE A 174 -17.50 -11.22 -6.70
N HIS A 175 -16.40 -11.43 -7.41
CA HIS A 175 -15.32 -10.42 -7.50
C HIS A 175 -15.76 -9.16 -8.25
N ILE A 176 -16.60 -9.29 -9.28
CA ILE A 176 -17.17 -8.13 -9.99
C ILE A 176 -18.05 -7.29 -9.07
N LEU A 177 -18.86 -7.93 -8.23
CA LEU A 177 -19.73 -7.24 -7.27
C LEU A 177 -18.95 -6.69 -6.07
N TYR A 178 -17.87 -7.38 -5.65
CA TYR A 178 -17.05 -6.98 -4.53
C TYR A 178 -16.28 -5.68 -4.78
N LEU A 179 -15.76 -5.47 -6.00
CA LEU A 179 -14.95 -4.28 -6.31
C LEU A 179 -15.69 -2.94 -6.06
N PRO A 180 -16.91 -2.72 -6.57
CA PRO A 180 -17.68 -1.51 -6.26
C PRO A 180 -17.92 -1.34 -4.75
N VAL A 181 -18.29 -2.41 -4.04
CA VAL A 181 -18.53 -2.38 -2.59
C VAL A 181 -17.27 -1.99 -1.83
N TYR A 182 -16.13 -2.57 -2.20
CA TYR A 182 -14.83 -2.22 -1.63
C TYR A 182 -14.52 -0.74 -1.86
N ILE A 183 -14.68 -0.23 -3.09
CA ILE A 183 -14.41 1.18 -3.41
C ILE A 183 -15.34 2.11 -2.60
N THR A 184 -16.62 1.77 -2.46
CA THR A 184 -17.55 2.60 -1.67
C THR A 184 -17.21 2.58 -0.19
N VAL A 185 -16.77 1.45 0.36
CA VAL A 185 -16.36 1.34 1.78
C VAL A 185 -15.06 2.10 2.00
N SER A 186 -14.10 2.05 1.08
CA SER A 186 -12.86 2.84 1.17
C SER A 186 -13.07 4.35 0.99
N ALA A 187 -14.23 4.76 0.48
CA ALA A 187 -14.58 6.16 0.27
C ALA A 187 -15.33 6.82 1.45
N VAL A 188 -15.69 6.04 2.48
CA VAL A 188 -16.40 6.48 3.69
C VAL A 188 -15.44 6.52 4.87
#